data_AF-A0A955JP10-F1
#
_entry.id   AF-A0A955JP10-F1
#
_cell.length_a   1.000
_cell.length_b   1.000
_cell.length_c   1.000
_cell.angle_alpha   90.00
_cell.angle_beta   90.00
_cell.angle_gamma   90.00
#
_symmetry.space_group_name_H-M   'P 1'
#
loop_
_entity.id
_entity.type
_entity.pdbx_description
1 polymer ?
#
loop_
_entity_poly.entity_id
_entity_poly.type
_entity_poly.pdbx_seq_one_letter_code
_entity_poly.pdbx_strand_id
1 'polypeptide(L)'
;MKYIIRIIRFTSELKFYYIVVSVISIFVSLTSLLHPILSGRAIDEIRKGSHANLRYLIFLALLIFTLDILNNLLSNIGGFFGDRMSQKLVSILGSRYYQHLLTLPQQYFDTELTGKIINKLNHSINKIS
;
A
#
# COMPACT_ATOMS: atom_id res chain seq x y z
N MET A 1 -20.86 8.38 3.45
CA MET A 1 -19.67 9.25 3.28
C MET A 1 -19.16 9.91 4.56
N LYS A 2 -20.01 10.46 5.45
CA LYS A 2 -19.58 11.12 6.71
C LYS A 2 -18.67 10.26 7.62
N TYR A 3 -18.91 8.95 7.70
CA TYR A 3 -18.11 8.03 8.54
C TYR A 3 -16.69 7.81 8.03
N ILE A 4 -16.49 7.70 6.71
CA ILE A 4 -15.15 7.55 6.08
C ILE A 4 -14.31 8.81 6.30
N ILE A 5 -14.92 9.98 6.09
CA ILE A 5 -14.26 11.27 6.31
C ILE A 5 -13.89 11.44 7.80
N ARG A 6 -14.71 10.93 8.72
CA ARG A 6 -14.40 10.96 10.15
C ARG A 6 -13.20 10.09 10.49
N ILE A 7 -13.07 8.91 9.90
CA ILE A 7 -11.91 8.01 10.07
C ILE A 7 -10.64 8.67 9.51
N ILE A 8 -10.69 9.21 8.29
CA ILE A 8 -9.54 9.90 7.67
C ILE A 8 -9.11 11.13 8.49
N ARG A 9 -10.06 11.88 9.05
CA ARG A 9 -9.77 13.02 9.93
C ARG A 9 -9.26 12.58 11.30
N PHE A 10 -9.68 11.42 11.79
CA PHE A 10 -9.20 10.79 13.04
C PHE A 10 -7.74 10.36 12.96
N THR A 11 -7.30 9.93 11.77
CA THR A 11 -5.93 9.50 11.48
C THR A 11 -5.08 10.65 10.90
N SER A 12 -5.43 11.90 11.21
CA SER A 12 -4.76 13.08 10.63
C SER A 12 -3.26 13.19 10.95
N GLU A 13 -2.79 12.49 11.98
CA GLU A 13 -1.36 12.33 12.31
C GLU A 13 -0.59 11.48 11.28
N LEU A 14 -1.29 10.67 10.47
CA LEU A 14 -0.69 9.82 9.42
C LEU A 14 -0.80 10.40 8.01
N LYS A 15 -1.26 11.65 7.83
CA LYS A 15 -1.43 12.29 6.52
C LYS A 15 -0.17 12.21 5.65
N PHE A 16 1.01 12.38 6.25
CA PHE A 16 2.28 12.28 5.54
C PHE A 16 2.47 10.88 4.92
N TYR A 17 2.22 9.82 5.68
CA TYR A 17 2.34 8.44 5.19
C TYR A 17 1.33 8.14 4.08
N TYR A 18 0.07 8.59 4.23
CA TYR A 18 -0.93 8.42 3.18
C TYR A 18 -0.53 9.11 1.87
N ILE A 19 0.00 10.33 1.93
CA ILE A 19 0.47 11.06 0.75
C ILE A 19 1.66 10.33 0.11
N VAL A 20 2.67 9.97 0.90
CA VAL A 20 3.88 9.29 0.42
C VAL A 20 3.53 7.96 -0.26
N VAL A 21 2.75 7.10 0.40
CA VAL A 21 2.34 5.80 -0.16
C VAL A 21 1.50 6.00 -1.42
N SER A 22 0.57 6.96 -1.42
CA SER A 22 -0.26 7.23 -2.60
C SER A 22 0.56 7.70 -3.80
N VAL A 23 1.51 8.61 -3.59
CA VAL A 23 2.40 9.10 -4.64
C VAL A 23 3.29 7.97 -5.17
N ILE A 24 3.87 7.16 -4.28
CA ILE A 24 4.69 6.00 -4.69
C ILE A 24 3.85 5.01 -5.51
N SER A 25 2.63 4.70 -5.08
CA SER A 25 1.73 3.80 -5.80
C SER A 25 1.43 4.30 -7.21
N ILE A 26 1.25 5.61 -7.42
CA ILE A 26 1.08 6.19 -8.75
C ILE A 26 2.32 5.94 -9.62
N PHE A 27 3.53 6.14 -9.09
CA PHE A 27 4.77 5.87 -9.84
C PHE A 27 4.96 4.38 -10.15
N VAL A 28 4.63 3.49 -9.20
CA VAL A 28 4.65 2.04 -9.42
C VAL A 28 3.68 1.66 -10.53
N SER A 29 2.45 2.18 -10.51
CA SER A 29 1.44 1.93 -11.55
C SER A 29 1.82 2.49 -12.92
N LEU A 30 2.45 3.67 -12.97
CA LEU A 30 2.96 4.23 -14.23
C LEU A 30 4.06 3.34 -14.81
N THR A 31 4.98 2.89 -13.96
CA THR A 31 6.10 2.03 -14.36
C THR A 31 5.61 0.66 -14.84
N SER A 32 4.59 0.08 -14.19
CA SER A 32 4.01 -1.20 -14.63
C SER A 32 3.29 -1.08 -15.98
N LEU A 33 2.72 0.09 -16.30
CA LEU A 33 2.12 0.35 -17.62
C LEU A 33 3.17 0.48 -18.75
N LEU A 34 4.40 0.90 -18.44
CA LEU A 34 5.46 1.04 -19.45
C LEU A 34 5.97 -0.32 -19.94
N HIS A 35 5.92 -1.37 -19.11
CA HIS A 35 6.36 -2.73 -19.45
C HIS A 35 5.68 -3.30 -20.71
N PRO A 36 4.33 -3.37 -20.80
CA PRO A 36 3.67 -3.91 -21.99
C PRO A 36 3.93 -3.06 -23.24
N ILE A 37 4.08 -1.73 -23.10
CA ILE A 37 4.37 -0.85 -24.24
C ILE A 37 5.76 -1.15 -24.82
N LEU A 38 6.77 -1.31 -23.96
CA LEU A 38 8.13 -1.64 -24.40
C LEU A 38 8.24 -3.07 -24.92
N SER A 39 7.56 -4.01 -24.27
CA SER A 39 7.49 -5.40 -24.73
C SER A 39 6.82 -5.49 -26.11
N GLY A 40 5.74 -4.75 -26.35
CA GLY A 40 5.10 -4.64 -27.67
C GLY A 40 6.07 -4.14 -28.73
N ARG A 41 6.83 -3.06 -28.45
CA ARG A 41 7.87 -2.56 -29.36
C ARG A 41 8.98 -3.58 -29.61
N ALA A 42 9.39 -4.33 -28.60
CA ALA A 42 10.41 -5.37 -28.76
C ALA A 42 9.90 -6.50 -29.67
N ILE A 43 8.65 -6.93 -29.51
CA ILE A 43 8.01 -7.93 -30.36
C ILE A 43 7.93 -7.44 -31.81
N ASP A 44 7.54 -6.18 -32.03
CA ASP A 44 7.45 -5.58 -33.36
C ASP A 44 8.82 -5.52 -34.07
N GLU A 45 9.90 -5.25 -33.33
CA GLU A 45 11.27 -5.29 -33.87
C GLU A 45 11.73 -6.71 -34.20
N ILE A 46 11.43 -7.68 -33.33
CA ILE A 46 11.75 -9.10 -33.59
C ILE A 46 11.05 -9.59 -34.86
N ARG A 47 9.81 -9.15 -35.10
CA ARG A 47 9.03 -9.52 -36.29
C ARG A 47 9.65 -9.04 -37.61
N LYS A 48 10.52 -8.02 -37.59
CA LYS A 48 11.26 -7.56 -38.79
C LYS A 48 12.33 -8.55 -39.27
N GLY A 49 12.64 -9.59 -38.48
CA GLY A 49 13.53 -10.68 -38.88
C GLY A 49 14.92 -10.17 -39.28
N SER A 50 15.31 -10.39 -40.54
CA SER A 50 16.66 -10.05 -41.05
C SER A 50 16.94 -8.54 -41.11
N HIS A 51 15.91 -7.68 -41.07
CA HIS A 51 16.06 -6.23 -40.99
C HIS A 51 15.93 -5.67 -39.56
N ALA A 52 15.88 -6.54 -38.55
CA ALA A 52 15.79 -6.11 -37.16
C ALA A 52 17.06 -5.39 -36.71
N ASN A 53 16.90 -4.27 -36.03
CA ASN A 53 18.02 -3.54 -35.46
C ASN A 53 18.39 -4.13 -34.09
N LEU A 54 19.38 -5.02 -34.08
CA LEU A 54 19.92 -5.65 -32.86
C LEU A 54 20.29 -4.63 -31.77
N ARG A 55 20.86 -3.47 -32.15
CA ARG A 55 21.24 -2.43 -31.19
C ARG A 55 20.01 -1.81 -30.51
N TYR A 56 18.93 -1.60 -31.26
CA TYR A 56 17.68 -1.10 -30.71
C TYR A 56 16.98 -2.13 -29.82
N LEU A 57 17.04 -3.42 -30.19
CA LEU A 57 16.50 -4.51 -29.38
C LEU A 57 17.23 -4.66 -28.03
N ILE A 58 18.57 -4.62 -28.05
CA ILE A 58 19.39 -4.62 -26.82
C ILE A 58 19.07 -3.39 -25.96
N PHE A 59 18.90 -2.22 -26.58
CA PHE A 59 18.50 -1.00 -25.87
C PHE A 59 17.13 -1.14 -25.20
N LEU A 60 16.13 -1.71 -25.89
CA LEU A 60 14.81 -1.98 -25.31
C LEU A 60 14.89 -2.98 -24.16
N ALA A 61 15.68 -4.06 -24.30
CA ALA A 61 15.88 -5.04 -23.24
C ALA A 61 16.52 -4.41 -21.99
N LEU A 62 17.54 -3.57 -22.18
CA LEU A 62 18.20 -2.86 -21.08
C LEU A 62 17.25 -1.84 -20.42
N LEU A 63 16.39 -1.19 -21.21
CA LEU A 63 15.38 -0.27 -20.70
C LEU A 63 14.32 -1.00 -19.86
N ILE A 64 13.81 -2.15 -20.33
CA ILE A 64 12.87 -2.99 -19.57
C ILE A 64 13.53 -3.44 -18.26
N PHE A 65 14.75 -3.96 -18.32
CA PHE A 65 15.49 -4.37 -17.12
C PHE A 65 15.68 -3.22 -16.12
N THR A 66 15.95 -2.01 -16.61
CA THR A 66 16.07 -0.82 -15.76
C THR A 66 14.73 -0.46 -15.11
N LEU A 67 13.61 -0.57 -15.85
CA LEU A 67 12.28 -0.33 -15.30
C LEU A 67 11.88 -1.38 -14.27
N ASP A 68 12.27 -2.64 -14.45
CA ASP A 68 12.04 -3.70 -13.44
C ASP A 68 12.74 -3.36 -12.12
N ILE A 69 14.03 -2.97 -12.19
CA ILE A 69 14.79 -2.54 -11.00
C ILE A 69 14.10 -1.34 -10.35
N LEU A 70 13.73 -0.33 -11.14
CA LEU A 70 13.07 0.87 -10.62
C LEU A 70 11.71 0.53 -9.98
N ASN A 71 10.91 -0.33 -10.61
CA ASN A 71 9.63 -0.76 -10.08
C ASN A 71 9.79 -1.49 -8.76
N ASN A 72 10.76 -2.41 -8.68
CA ASN A 72 11.05 -3.16 -7.47
C ASN A 72 11.47 -2.24 -6.32
N LEU A 73 12.36 -1.29 -6.59
CA LEU A 73 12.79 -0.29 -5.60
C LEU A 73 11.63 0.58 -5.12
N LEU A 74 10.82 1.11 -6.04
CA LEU A 74 9.66 1.93 -5.68
C LEU A 74 8.64 1.14 -4.87
N SER A 75 8.35 -0.10 -5.27
CA SER A 75 7.44 -1.00 -4.57
C SER A 75 7.95 -1.31 -3.16
N ASN A 76 9.25 -1.58 -3.02
CA ASN A 76 9.86 -1.85 -1.73
C ASN A 76 9.79 -0.64 -0.77
N ILE A 77 10.12 0.55 -1.28
CA ILE A 77 10.03 1.80 -0.52
C ILE A 77 8.57 2.08 -0.13
N GLY A 78 7.65 1.95 -1.09
CA GLY A 78 6.21 2.12 -0.85
C GLY A 78 5.68 1.16 0.20
N GLY A 79 6.07 -0.12 0.10
CA GLY A 79 5.76 -1.16 1.08
C GLY A 79 6.29 -0.81 2.47
N PHE A 80 7.56 -0.39 2.58
CA PHE A 80 8.13 0.02 3.87
C PHE A 80 7.33 1.17 4.52
N PHE A 81 6.97 2.20 3.76
CA PHE A 81 6.14 3.29 4.29
C PHE A 81 4.71 2.82 4.62
N GLY A 82 4.14 1.93 3.83
CA GLY A 82 2.83 1.31 4.08
C GLY A 82 2.80 0.48 5.36
N ASP A 83 3.81 -0.35 5.58
CA ASP A 83 3.94 -1.18 6.78
C ASP A 83 4.12 -0.32 8.04
N ARG A 84 4.97 0.70 7.96
CA ARG A 84 5.14 1.67 9.05
C ARG A 84 3.85 2.43 9.36
N MET A 85 3.08 2.78 8.34
CA MET A 85 1.77 3.39 8.50
C MET A 85 0.81 2.43 9.21
N SER A 86 0.72 1.18 8.76
CA SER A 86 -0.17 0.15 9.33
C SER A 86 0.15 -0.09 10.81
N GLN A 87 1.43 -0.24 11.17
CA GLN A 87 1.85 -0.41 12.56
C GLN A 87 1.49 0.79 13.45
N LYS A 88 1.70 2.02 12.94
CA LYS A 88 1.29 3.23 13.68
C LYS A 88 -0.22 3.30 13.85
N LEU A 89 -0.99 2.91 12.84
CA LEU A 89 -2.45 2.84 12.89
C LEU A 89 -2.93 1.90 14.00
N VAL A 90 -2.36 0.68 14.05
CA VAL A 90 -2.63 -0.32 15.09
C VAL A 90 -2.34 0.24 16.48
N SER A 91 -1.18 0.90 16.66
CA SER A 91 -0.78 1.49 17.93
C SER A 91 -1.74 2.59 18.40
N ILE A 92 -2.11 3.51 17.52
CA ILE A 92 -3.03 4.62 17.83
C ILE A 92 -4.43 4.09 18.16
N LEU A 93 -4.97 3.19 17.34
CA LEU A 93 -6.30 2.61 17.54
C LEU A 93 -6.34 1.75 18.81
N GLY A 94 -5.32 0.93 19.04
CA GLY A 94 -5.18 0.13 20.26
C GLY A 94 -5.16 0.99 21.50
N SER A 95 -4.27 1.99 21.57
CA SER A 95 -4.15 2.88 22.72
C SER A 95 -5.47 3.59 23.04
N ARG A 96 -6.14 4.16 22.03
CA ARG A 96 -7.42 4.85 22.22
C ARG A 96 -8.55 3.90 22.61
N TYR A 97 -8.59 2.69 22.04
CA TYR A 97 -9.57 1.68 22.40
C TYR A 97 -9.43 1.29 23.88
N TYR A 98 -8.21 1.03 24.35
CA TYR A 98 -7.97 0.69 25.75
C TYR A 98 -8.28 1.86 26.68
N GLN A 99 -7.90 3.08 26.33
CA GLN A 99 -8.27 4.28 27.10
C GLN A 99 -9.80 4.39 27.26
N HIS A 100 -10.56 4.15 26.19
CA HIS A 100 -12.01 4.16 26.27
C HIS A 100 -12.56 2.96 27.07
N LEU A 101 -12.00 1.77 26.88
CA LEU A 101 -12.40 0.55 27.58
C LEU A 101 -12.32 0.76 29.11
N LEU A 102 -11.25 1.41 29.59
CA LEU A 102 -11.04 1.70 31.01
C LEU A 102 -11.99 2.76 31.59
N THR A 103 -12.73 3.50 30.75
CA THR A 103 -13.76 4.46 31.20
C THR A 103 -15.15 3.82 31.37
N LEU A 104 -15.32 2.55 30.98
CA LEU A 104 -16.61 1.88 31.03
C LEU A 104 -16.95 1.40 32.45
N PRO A 105 -18.24 1.40 32.83
CA PRO A 105 -18.68 0.91 34.12
C PRO A 105 -18.49 -0.61 34.25
N GLN A 106 -18.33 -1.10 35.48
CA GLN A 106 -18.09 -2.52 35.77
C GLN A 106 -19.14 -3.47 35.17
N GLN A 107 -20.42 -3.04 35.15
CA GLN A 107 -21.52 -3.81 34.58
C GLN A 107 -21.32 -4.17 33.09
N TYR A 108 -20.54 -3.38 32.35
CA TYR A 108 -20.17 -3.71 30.97
C TYR A 108 -19.30 -4.98 30.91
N PHE A 109 -18.36 -5.13 31.84
CA PHE A 109 -17.46 -6.27 31.91
C PHE A 109 -18.14 -7.53 32.48
N ASP A 110 -19.19 -7.35 33.28
CA ASP A 110 -19.99 -8.46 33.81
C ASP A 110 -20.93 -9.08 32.75
N THR A 111 -21.28 -8.32 31.70
CA THR A 111 -22.21 -8.74 30.65
C THR A 111 -21.55 -9.19 29.35
N GLU A 112 -20.34 -8.69 29.06
CA GLU A 112 -19.63 -8.98 27.81
C GLU A 112 -18.48 -9.96 28.03
N LEU A 113 -18.39 -10.98 27.19
CA LEU A 113 -17.26 -11.92 27.20
C LEU A 113 -15.95 -11.19 26.85
N THR A 114 -14.91 -11.35 27.65
CA THR A 114 -13.57 -10.77 27.38
C THR A 114 -13.08 -11.08 25.97
N GLY A 115 -13.32 -12.31 25.48
CA GLY A 115 -12.98 -12.71 24.11
C GLY A 115 -13.71 -11.90 23.03
N LYS A 116 -14.97 -11.48 23.27
CA LYS A 116 -15.73 -10.63 22.35
C LYS A 116 -15.18 -9.21 22.31
N ILE A 117 -14.72 -8.67 23.45
CA ILE A 117 -14.07 -7.36 23.55
C ILE A 117 -12.77 -7.35 22.71
N ILE A 118 -11.88 -8.32 22.92
CA ILE A 118 -10.63 -8.43 22.18
C ILE A 118 -10.87 -8.67 20.69
N ASN A 119 -11.80 -9.56 20.33
CA ASN A 119 -12.14 -9.82 18.93
C ASN A 119 -12.71 -8.57 18.24
N LYS A 120 -13.48 -7.75 18.94
CA LYS A 120 -14.00 -6.48 18.39
C LYS A 120 -12.86 -5.53 18.03
N LEU A 121 -11.84 -5.42 18.87
CA LEU A 121 -10.65 -4.62 18.59
C LEU A 121 -9.89 -5.16 17.36
N ASN A 122 -9.50 -6.44 17.39
CA ASN A 122 -8.74 -7.07 16.31
C ASN A 122 -9.48 -7.00 14.97
N HIS A 123 -10.77 -7.28 14.97
CA HIS A 123 -11.58 -7.24 13.76
C HIS A 123 -11.76 -5.81 13.22
N SER A 124 -11.83 -4.82 14.10
CA SER A 124 -11.91 -3.42 13.69
C SER A 124 -10.58 -2.93 13.12
N ILE A 125 -9.45 -3.28 13.73
CA ILE A 125 -8.11 -2.90 13.26
C ILE A 125 -7.82 -3.56 11.91
N ASN A 126 -8.02 -4.87 11.78
CA ASN A 126 -7.74 -5.61 10.54
C ASN A 126 -8.64 -5.19 9.36
N LYS A 127 -9.77 -4.53 9.63
CA LYS A 127 -10.63 -3.98 8.57
C LYS A 127 -10.23 -2.57 8.12
N ILE A 128 -9.41 -1.88 8.91
CA ILE A 128 -9.02 -0.48 8.68
C ILE A 128 -7.58 -0.37 8.17
N SER A 129 -6.68 -1.22 8.69
CA SER A 129 -5.30 -1.39 8.22
C SER A 129 -5.23 -2.12 6.89
#